data_AF-A0A3D5DB25-F1
#
_entry.id   AF-A0A3D5DB25-F1
#
_cell.length_a   1.000
_cell.length_b   1.000
_cell.length_c   1.000
_cell.angle_alpha   90.00
_cell.angle_beta   90.00
_cell.angle_gamma   90.00
#
_symmetry.space_group_name_H-M   'P 1'
#
loop_
_entity.id
_entity.type
_entity.pdbx_description
1 polymer ?
#
loop_
_entity_poly.entity_id
_entity_poly.type
_entity_poly.pdbx_seq_one_letter_code
_entity_poly.pdbx_strand_id
1 'polypeptide(L)'
;ANGAIVRDVDGREYVDYVGSWGPMIAGHNHPVVMEAVIRQLKHGFGYGAPTEIETELAQKICDLVPTIEKVRMVNSGTEAAMSAIRLARGVTGRNKILKFEGCYHGHADSLLVKAGSGALTLGIPTSPGVPSALAELTITLDYNDPDQVERVFAEVGEEIAAIIVEPVAGNM
;
A
#
# COMPACT_ATOMS: atom_id res chain seq x y z
N ALA A 1 16.06 -14.19 14.40
CA ALA A 1 14.65 -14.61 14.61
C ALA A 1 14.46 -15.99 13.98
N ASN A 2 13.67 -16.86 14.60
CA ASN A 2 13.41 -18.22 14.11
C ASN A 2 12.04 -18.71 14.58
N GLY A 3 11.22 -19.24 13.67
CA GLY A 3 9.83 -19.62 13.97
C GLY A 3 9.06 -18.41 14.50
N ALA A 4 8.42 -18.56 15.66
CA ALA A 4 7.69 -17.48 16.33
C ALA A 4 8.55 -16.65 17.30
N ILE A 5 9.87 -16.86 17.35
CA ILE A 5 10.75 -16.25 18.35
C ILE A 5 11.67 -15.21 17.72
N VAL A 6 11.71 -14.01 18.32
CA VAL A 6 12.75 -13.01 18.12
C VAL A 6 13.66 -12.97 19.34
N ARG A 7 14.95 -12.71 19.11
CA ARG A 7 15.95 -12.56 20.17
C ARG A 7 16.59 -11.19 20.00
N ASP A 8 16.63 -10.41 21.07
CA ASP A 8 17.28 -9.10 21.05
C ASP A 8 18.82 -9.21 21.21
N VAL A 9 19.49 -8.06 21.21
CA VAL A 9 20.96 -7.97 21.30
C VAL A 9 21.51 -8.39 22.66
N ASP A 10 20.69 -8.39 23.71
CA ASP A 10 21.06 -8.86 25.06
C ASP A 10 20.78 -10.36 25.26
N GLY A 11 20.27 -11.02 24.22
CA GLY A 11 20.00 -12.47 24.21
C GLY A 11 18.63 -12.86 24.77
N ARG A 12 17.76 -11.90 25.11
CA ARG A 12 16.42 -12.19 25.60
C ARG A 12 15.50 -12.59 24.45
N GLU A 13 14.67 -13.60 24.69
CA GLU A 13 13.73 -14.15 23.72
C GLU A 13 12.31 -13.65 23.95
N TYR A 14 11.58 -13.44 22.86
CA TYR A 14 10.21 -12.98 22.84
C TYR A 14 9.40 -13.79 21.84
N VAL A 15 8.15 -14.10 22.20
CA VAL A 15 7.15 -14.54 21.23
C VAL A 15 6.76 -13.34 20.39
N ASP A 16 6.96 -13.43 19.08
CA ASP A 16 6.78 -12.33 18.15
C ASP A 16 5.36 -12.29 17.58
N TYR A 17 4.63 -11.23 17.93
CA TYR A 17 3.33 -10.89 17.36
C TYR A 17 3.40 -9.77 16.31
N VAL A 18 4.60 -9.23 16.05
CA VAL A 18 4.83 -8.20 15.02
C VAL A 18 5.10 -8.85 13.67
N GLY A 19 5.90 -9.91 13.62
CA GLY A 19 6.12 -10.69 12.40
C GLY A 19 6.69 -9.87 11.24
N SER A 20 7.57 -8.92 11.56
CA SER A 20 8.10 -7.93 10.60
C SER A 20 7.02 -7.12 9.87
N TRP A 21 5.91 -6.81 10.55
CA TRP A 21 4.74 -6.10 10.03
C TRP A 21 3.91 -6.90 9.00
N GLY A 22 3.98 -8.24 9.03
CA GLY A 22 3.13 -9.12 8.22
C GLY A 22 3.83 -10.21 7.37
N PRO A 23 4.99 -9.97 6.72
CA PRO A 23 5.58 -10.94 5.79
C PRO A 23 5.92 -12.30 6.39
N MET A 24 6.11 -12.39 7.71
CA MET A 24 6.54 -13.60 8.41
C MET A 24 5.38 -14.54 8.77
N ILE A 25 4.37 -14.66 7.90
CA ILE A 25 3.20 -15.53 8.13
C ILE A 25 3.55 -17.01 8.30
N ALA A 26 4.63 -17.48 7.65
CA ALA A 26 5.17 -18.83 7.80
C ALA A 26 6.18 -18.96 8.96
N GLY A 27 6.35 -17.91 9.77
CA GLY A 27 7.39 -17.80 10.78
C GLY A 27 8.74 -17.35 10.20
N HIS A 28 9.61 -16.84 11.08
CA HIS A 28 10.95 -16.40 10.74
C HIS A 28 11.84 -17.58 10.32
N ASN A 29 12.74 -17.35 9.37
CA ASN A 29 13.75 -18.35 8.94
C ASN A 29 13.13 -19.70 8.50
N HIS A 30 11.96 -19.67 7.85
CA HIS A 30 11.30 -20.89 7.38
C HIS A 30 12.21 -21.64 6.39
N PRO A 31 12.49 -22.96 6.62
CA PRO A 31 13.54 -23.68 5.92
C PRO A 31 13.36 -23.71 4.40
N VAL A 32 12.12 -23.89 3.91
CA VAL A 32 11.81 -23.91 2.48
C VAL A 32 12.08 -22.55 1.81
N VAL A 33 11.80 -21.45 2.51
CA VAL A 33 12.02 -20.08 1.99
C VAL A 33 13.52 -19.80 1.95
N MET A 34 14.23 -20.15 3.02
CA MET A 34 15.68 -19.98 3.12
C MET A 34 16.43 -20.75 2.04
N GLU A 35 16.06 -22.01 1.80
CA GLU A 35 16.69 -22.83 0.77
C GLU A 35 16.45 -22.24 -0.64
N ALA A 36 15.24 -21.77 -0.93
CA ALA A 36 14.92 -21.13 -2.21
C ALA A 36 15.77 -19.87 -2.44
N VAL A 37 15.92 -19.01 -1.42
CA VAL A 37 16.77 -17.81 -1.48
C VAL A 37 18.23 -18.19 -1.69
N ILE A 38 18.79 -19.11 -0.91
CA ILE A 38 20.19 -19.55 -1.03
C ILE A 38 20.47 -20.11 -2.43
N ARG A 39 19.55 -20.90 -2.98
CA ARG A 39 19.68 -21.43 -4.35
C ARG A 39 19.70 -20.28 -5.37
N GLN A 40 18.78 -19.32 -5.25
CA GLN A 40 18.69 -18.20 -6.18
C GLN A 40 19.93 -17.29 -6.14
N LEU A 41 20.53 -17.08 -4.97
CA LEU A 41 21.72 -16.25 -4.80
C LEU A 41 22.92 -16.73 -5.63
N LYS A 42 22.97 -18.01 -6.03
CA LYS A 42 24.01 -18.55 -6.91
C LYS A 42 23.91 -18.05 -8.35
N HIS A 43 22.79 -17.46 -8.75
CA HIS A 43 22.55 -16.97 -10.11
C HIS A 43 22.79 -15.45 -10.26
N GLY A 44 22.92 -14.71 -9.16
CA GLY A 44 23.18 -13.27 -9.15
C GLY A 44 22.11 -12.47 -8.38
N PHE A 45 22.42 -11.21 -8.04
CA PHE A 45 21.53 -10.33 -7.27
C PHE A 45 20.55 -9.52 -8.13
N GLY A 46 20.87 -9.28 -9.40
CA GLY A 46 20.04 -8.49 -10.30
C GLY A 46 20.61 -8.45 -11.71
N TYR A 47 19.71 -8.40 -12.69
CA TYR A 47 20.06 -8.52 -14.11
C TYR A 47 19.73 -7.27 -14.94
N GLY A 48 18.76 -6.46 -14.48
CA GLY A 48 18.22 -5.35 -15.29
C GLY A 48 17.50 -5.82 -16.56
N ALA A 49 17.07 -7.09 -16.60
CA ALA A 49 16.39 -7.73 -17.72
C ALA A 49 15.34 -8.73 -17.19
N PRO A 50 14.31 -9.06 -18.00
CA PRO A 50 13.27 -10.00 -17.61
C PRO A 50 13.78 -11.41 -17.29
N THR A 51 13.11 -12.07 -16.35
CA THR A 51 13.38 -13.45 -15.91
C THR A 51 12.09 -14.27 -15.82
N GLU A 52 12.23 -15.60 -15.90
CA GLU A 52 11.08 -16.52 -15.84
C GLU A 52 10.32 -16.45 -14.50
N ILE A 53 11.05 -16.29 -13.38
CA ILE A 53 10.45 -16.19 -12.03
C ILE A 53 9.47 -15.02 -11.90
N GLU A 54 9.66 -13.93 -12.63
CA GLU A 54 8.72 -12.81 -12.65
C GLU A 54 7.38 -13.20 -13.28
N THR A 55 7.43 -14.02 -14.34
CA THR A 55 6.22 -14.51 -15.03
C THR A 55 5.49 -15.54 -14.19
N GLU A 56 6.21 -16.48 -13.58
CA GLU A 56 5.65 -17.47 -12.66
C GLU A 56 4.97 -16.80 -11.45
N LEU A 57 5.63 -15.81 -10.84
CA LEU A 57 5.07 -15.06 -9.72
C LEU A 57 3.83 -14.26 -10.14
N ALA A 58 3.88 -13.58 -11.29
CA ALA A 58 2.75 -12.83 -11.82
C ALA A 58 1.52 -13.74 -12.05
N GLN A 59 1.72 -14.88 -12.71
CA GLN A 59 0.64 -15.85 -12.95
C GLN A 59 0.05 -16.34 -11.62
N LYS A 60 0.90 -16.69 -10.66
CA LYS A 60 0.45 -17.18 -9.35
C LYS A 60 -0.36 -16.14 -8.58
N ILE A 61 -0.04 -14.85 -8.67
CA ILE A 61 -0.84 -13.79 -8.07
C ILE A 61 -2.22 -13.71 -8.73
N CYS A 62 -2.27 -13.69 -10.06
CA CYS A 62 -3.54 -13.63 -10.80
C CYS A 62 -4.44 -14.85 -10.50
N ASP A 63 -3.85 -16.05 -10.36
CA ASP A 63 -4.58 -17.26 -10.03
C ASP A 63 -5.16 -17.23 -8.60
N LEU A 64 -4.43 -16.66 -7.64
CA LEU A 64 -4.85 -16.58 -6.22
C LEU A 64 -5.80 -15.41 -5.94
N VAL A 65 -5.73 -14.33 -6.72
CA VAL A 65 -6.55 -13.12 -6.58
C VAL A 65 -7.26 -12.83 -7.90
N PRO A 66 -8.43 -13.45 -8.16
CA PRO A 66 -9.06 -13.44 -9.50
C PRO A 66 -9.47 -12.06 -10.04
N THR A 67 -9.52 -11.03 -9.19
CA THR A 67 -9.80 -9.65 -9.63
C THR A 67 -8.58 -8.98 -10.28
N ILE A 68 -7.38 -9.56 -10.15
CA ILE A 68 -6.15 -9.07 -10.76
C ILE A 68 -5.92 -9.83 -12.08
N GLU A 69 -6.21 -9.19 -13.20
CA GLU A 69 -5.95 -9.76 -14.53
C GLU A 69 -4.50 -9.56 -14.99
N LYS A 70 -3.87 -8.46 -14.56
CA LYS A 70 -2.48 -8.10 -14.86
C LYS A 70 -1.85 -7.46 -13.63
N VAL A 71 -0.59 -7.79 -13.37
CA VAL A 71 0.17 -7.28 -12.22
C VAL A 71 1.50 -6.66 -12.66
N ARG A 72 1.95 -5.65 -11.91
CA ARG A 72 3.27 -5.03 -12.03
C ARG A 72 3.98 -5.12 -10.68
N MET A 73 5.12 -5.79 -10.65
CA MET A 73 5.97 -5.81 -9.46
C MET A 73 6.69 -4.46 -9.30
N VAL A 74 6.80 -4.01 -8.05
CA VAL A 74 7.54 -2.82 -7.61
C VAL A 74 8.21 -3.14 -6.26
N ASN A 75 8.97 -2.21 -5.70
CA ASN A 75 9.84 -2.50 -4.55
C ASN A 75 9.18 -2.23 -3.19
N SER A 76 8.03 -1.57 -3.17
CA SER A 76 7.32 -1.25 -1.91
C SER A 76 5.82 -1.04 -2.10
N GLY A 77 5.09 -1.10 -0.99
CA GLY A 77 3.67 -0.71 -0.95
C GLY A 77 3.44 0.77 -1.33
N THR A 78 4.38 1.67 -0.97
CA THR A 78 4.33 3.08 -1.37
C THR A 78 4.38 3.23 -2.90
N GLU A 79 5.32 2.57 -3.57
CA GLU A 79 5.43 2.60 -5.03
C GLU A 79 4.19 1.98 -5.72
N ALA A 80 3.62 0.94 -5.10
CA ALA A 80 2.39 0.31 -5.58
C ALA A 80 1.20 1.27 -5.52
N ALA A 81 0.99 1.93 -4.38
CA ALA A 81 -0.06 2.93 -4.20
C ALA A 81 0.12 4.12 -5.15
N MET A 82 1.35 4.63 -5.31
CA MET A 82 1.68 5.69 -6.28
C MET A 82 1.29 5.29 -7.71
N SER A 83 1.62 4.06 -8.11
CA SER A 83 1.34 3.55 -9.45
C SER A 83 -0.17 3.33 -9.68
N ALA A 84 -0.86 2.76 -8.69
CA ALA A 84 -2.31 2.54 -8.75
C ALA A 84 -3.10 3.86 -8.86
N ILE A 85 -2.74 4.86 -8.03
CA ILE A 85 -3.36 6.20 -8.08
C ILE A 85 -3.09 6.88 -9.42
N ARG A 86 -1.85 6.81 -9.93
CA ARG A 86 -1.52 7.38 -11.25
C ARG A 86 -2.30 6.70 -12.37
N LEU A 87 -2.45 5.37 -12.30
CA LEU A 87 -3.25 4.61 -13.27
C LEU A 87 -4.72 5.03 -13.22
N ALA A 88 -5.33 5.11 -12.03
CA ALA A 88 -6.71 5.53 -11.87
C ALA A 88 -6.97 6.92 -12.44
N ARG A 89 -6.10 7.90 -12.13
CA ARG A 89 -6.15 9.25 -12.71
C ARG A 89 -6.04 9.22 -14.24
N GLY A 90 -5.08 8.47 -14.77
CA GLY A 90 -4.85 8.36 -16.22
C GLY A 90 -6.01 7.71 -16.98
N VAL A 91 -6.65 6.69 -16.40
CA VAL A 91 -7.79 5.98 -17.02
C VAL A 91 -9.06 6.82 -16.98
N THR A 92 -9.32 7.50 -15.87
CA THR A 92 -10.56 8.26 -15.68
C THR A 92 -10.50 9.69 -16.22
N GLY A 93 -9.29 10.25 -16.38
CA GLY A 93 -9.08 11.68 -16.69
C GLY A 93 -9.40 12.60 -15.51
N ARG A 94 -9.63 12.05 -14.31
CA ARG A 94 -10.02 12.77 -13.10
C ARG A 94 -8.82 12.98 -12.18
N ASN A 95 -8.85 14.05 -11.38
CA ASN A 95 -7.68 14.47 -10.60
C ASN A 95 -7.74 14.06 -9.12
N LYS A 96 -8.92 14.04 -8.52
CA LYS A 96 -9.07 13.81 -7.08
C LYS A 96 -9.01 12.33 -6.73
N ILE A 97 -8.50 12.02 -5.54
CA ILE A 97 -8.65 10.71 -4.92
C ILE A 97 -9.37 10.88 -3.58
N LEU A 98 -10.04 9.83 -3.15
CA LEU A 98 -10.63 9.73 -1.82
C LEU A 98 -9.88 8.68 -1.02
N LYS A 99 -9.48 9.02 0.20
CA LYS A 99 -8.94 8.09 1.19
C LYS A 99 -9.65 8.26 2.53
N PHE A 100 -9.36 7.38 3.47
CA PHE A 100 -9.94 7.43 4.81
C PHE A 100 -8.89 7.84 5.86
N GLU A 101 -9.32 8.56 6.89
CA GLU A 101 -8.51 8.84 8.07
C GLU A 101 -8.12 7.53 8.76
N GLY A 102 -6.88 7.47 9.27
CA GLY A 102 -6.30 6.27 9.87
C GLY A 102 -5.77 5.22 8.86
N CYS A 103 -6.24 5.22 7.60
CA CYS A 103 -5.63 4.37 6.57
C CYS A 103 -4.25 4.90 6.13
N TYR A 104 -3.30 3.99 5.92
CA TYR A 104 -1.96 4.26 5.45
C TYR A 104 -1.67 3.55 4.12
N HIS A 105 -1.25 4.34 3.12
CA HIS A 105 -0.95 3.84 1.77
C HIS A 105 0.45 4.25 1.30
N GLY A 106 1.38 4.39 2.25
CA GLY A 106 2.71 4.94 1.99
C GLY A 106 2.76 6.46 2.16
N HIS A 107 3.93 7.02 1.91
CA HIS A 107 4.25 8.43 2.19
C HIS A 107 4.42 9.28 0.93
N ALA A 108 3.75 8.93 -0.17
CA ALA A 108 3.71 9.80 -1.34
C ALA A 108 3.00 11.12 -0.99
N ASP A 109 3.45 12.25 -1.52
CA ASP A 109 2.95 13.58 -1.15
C ASP A 109 1.42 13.71 -1.15
N SER A 110 0.74 13.14 -2.15
CA SER A 110 -0.73 13.19 -2.23
C SER A 110 -1.45 12.37 -1.15
N LEU A 111 -0.75 11.56 -0.37
CA LEU A 111 -1.31 10.73 0.70
C LEU A 111 -1.03 11.31 2.09
N LEU A 112 -0.08 12.23 2.21
CA LEU A 112 0.25 12.94 3.45
C LEU A 112 -0.71 14.12 3.69
N VAL A 113 -2.00 13.79 3.77
CA VAL A 113 -3.10 14.75 3.78
C VAL A 113 -4.09 14.37 4.89
N LYS A 114 -4.54 15.37 5.66
CA LYS A 114 -5.62 15.24 6.64
C LYS A 114 -6.88 15.94 6.14
N ALA A 115 -8.02 15.63 6.74
CA ALA A 115 -9.24 16.38 6.50
C ALA A 115 -9.00 17.87 6.82
N GLY A 116 -9.48 18.76 5.93
CA GLY A 116 -9.49 20.18 6.19
C GLY A 116 -10.51 20.54 7.28
N SER A 117 -10.23 21.56 8.08
CA SER A 117 -11.22 22.08 9.03
C SER A 117 -12.29 22.91 8.29
N GLY A 118 -13.53 22.42 8.23
CA GLY A 118 -14.69 23.14 7.69
C GLY A 118 -15.37 22.43 6.52
N ALA A 119 -16.50 22.98 6.05
CA ALA A 119 -17.31 22.48 4.92
C ALA A 119 -16.59 22.46 3.55
N LEU A 120 -15.28 22.74 3.54
CA LEU A 120 -14.43 22.70 2.37
C LEU A 120 -13.68 21.36 2.40
N THR A 121 -14.06 20.46 1.49
CA THR A 121 -13.45 19.14 1.22
C THR A 121 -11.99 19.19 0.72
N LEU A 122 -11.30 20.31 0.95
CA LEU A 122 -9.92 20.54 0.53
C LEU A 122 -8.97 19.94 1.56
N GLY A 123 -8.15 18.99 1.10
CA GLY A 123 -7.12 18.36 1.92
C GLY A 123 -6.05 19.34 2.39
N ILE A 124 -5.61 19.19 3.64
CA ILE A 124 -4.49 19.97 4.21
C ILE A 124 -3.28 19.05 4.38
N PRO A 125 -2.05 19.48 3.99
CA PRO A 125 -0.85 18.69 4.23
C PRO A 125 -0.65 18.33 5.70
N THR A 126 -0.19 17.11 5.98
CA THR A 126 0.18 16.67 7.34
C THR A 126 1.66 16.79 7.65
N SER A 127 2.50 16.88 6.62
CA SER A 127 3.96 17.03 6.74
C SER A 127 4.44 18.34 6.13
N PRO A 128 5.33 19.09 6.80
CA PRO A 128 6.12 20.12 6.15
C PRO A 128 6.82 19.55 4.90
N GLY A 129 6.92 20.36 3.84
CA GLY A 129 7.53 19.96 2.57
C GLY A 129 6.55 19.45 1.51
N VAL A 130 5.30 19.16 1.86
CA VAL A 130 4.24 18.80 0.89
C VAL A 130 3.52 20.07 0.42
N PRO A 131 3.53 20.39 -0.89
CA PRO A 131 2.81 21.54 -1.44
C PRO A 131 1.29 21.43 -1.25
N SER A 132 0.63 22.54 -0.90
CA SER A 132 -0.84 22.58 -0.72
C SER A 132 -1.60 22.15 -1.98
N ALA A 133 -1.09 22.52 -3.16
CA ALA A 133 -1.68 22.14 -4.44
C ALA A 133 -1.80 20.62 -4.65
N LEU A 134 -0.90 19.82 -4.04
CA LEU A 134 -1.01 18.36 -4.10
C LEU A 134 -2.03 17.83 -3.07
N ALA A 135 -2.15 18.47 -1.92
CA ALA A 135 -3.12 18.08 -0.89
C ALA A 135 -4.57 18.35 -1.29
N GLU A 136 -4.83 19.40 -2.07
CA GLU A 136 -6.15 19.73 -2.64
C GLU A 136 -6.71 18.65 -3.60
N LEU A 137 -5.85 17.74 -4.06
CA LEU A 137 -6.22 16.61 -4.91
C LEU A 137 -6.61 15.36 -4.10
N THR A 138 -6.66 15.44 -2.78
CA THR A 138 -6.97 14.32 -1.90
C THR A 138 -8.05 14.69 -0.90
N ILE A 139 -9.18 14.00 -1.01
CA ILE A 139 -10.28 14.07 -0.06
C ILE A 139 -10.04 13.02 1.03
N THR A 140 -10.16 13.42 2.29
CA THR A 140 -10.03 12.51 3.45
C THR A 140 -11.36 12.45 4.18
N LEU A 141 -11.89 11.23 4.31
CA LEU A 141 -13.16 10.93 4.97
C LEU A 141 -12.94 10.06 6.22
N ASP A 142 -13.94 9.98 7.08
CA ASP A 142 -13.95 9.09 8.25
C ASP A 142 -14.10 7.63 7.80
N TYR A 143 -13.25 6.74 8.34
CA TYR A 143 -13.35 5.31 8.06
C TYR A 143 -14.68 4.75 8.61
N ASN A 144 -15.31 3.83 7.89
CA ASN A 144 -16.63 3.24 8.21
C ASN A 144 -17.82 4.24 8.24
N ASP A 145 -17.75 5.38 7.56
CA ASP A 145 -18.90 6.27 7.30
C ASP A 145 -19.29 6.28 5.80
N PRO A 146 -20.16 5.35 5.36
CA PRO A 146 -20.60 5.30 3.96
C PRO A 146 -21.49 6.50 3.58
N ASP A 147 -22.24 7.09 4.51
CA ASP A 147 -23.11 8.23 4.23
C ASP A 147 -22.27 9.46 3.84
N GLN A 148 -21.08 9.61 4.43
CA GLN A 148 -20.13 10.66 4.07
C GLN A 148 -19.57 10.45 2.66
N VAL A 149 -19.32 9.20 2.25
CA VAL A 149 -18.92 8.87 0.88
C VAL A 149 -20.03 9.26 -0.10
N GLU A 150 -21.28 8.89 0.18
CA GLU A 150 -22.42 9.23 -0.70
C GLU A 150 -22.59 10.75 -0.87
N ARG A 151 -22.50 11.52 0.22
CA ARG A 151 -22.57 12.99 0.17
C ARG A 151 -21.46 13.58 -0.71
N VAL A 152 -20.22 13.14 -0.53
CA VAL A 152 -19.09 13.65 -1.33
C VAL A 152 -19.21 13.27 -2.81
N PHE A 153 -19.67 12.06 -3.11
CA PHE A 153 -19.89 11.67 -4.50
C PHE A 153 -21.02 12.46 -5.17
N ALA A 154 -22.06 12.84 -4.42
CA ALA A 154 -23.11 13.72 -4.92
C ALA A 154 -22.60 15.14 -5.27
N GLU A 155 -21.58 15.64 -4.56
CA GLU A 155 -21.04 16.99 -4.76
C GLU A 155 -19.92 17.04 -5.80
N VAL A 156 -18.94 16.14 -5.73
CA VAL A 156 -17.69 16.18 -6.52
C VAL A 156 -17.29 14.82 -7.11
N GLY A 157 -18.22 13.85 -7.19
CA GLY A 157 -17.93 12.49 -7.64
C GLY A 157 -17.36 12.40 -9.07
N GLU A 158 -17.73 13.33 -9.94
CA GLU A 158 -17.20 13.42 -11.31
C GLU A 158 -15.73 13.87 -11.37
N GLU A 159 -15.18 14.39 -10.27
CA GLU A 159 -13.76 14.77 -10.15
C GLU A 159 -12.91 13.67 -9.49
N ILE A 160 -13.53 12.61 -8.96
CA ILE A 160 -12.86 11.54 -8.21
C ILE A 160 -12.45 10.40 -9.15
N ALA A 161 -11.14 10.15 -9.24
CA ALA A 161 -10.55 9.08 -10.02
C ALA A 161 -10.66 7.71 -9.33
N ALA A 162 -10.51 7.66 -8.01
CA ALA A 162 -10.56 6.44 -7.23
C ALA A 162 -10.83 6.69 -5.74
N ILE A 163 -11.37 5.66 -5.08
CA ILE A 163 -11.30 5.47 -3.64
C ILE A 163 -10.16 4.50 -3.35
N ILE A 164 -9.29 4.83 -2.40
CA ILE A 164 -8.27 3.92 -1.87
C ILE A 164 -8.54 3.67 -0.38
N VAL A 165 -8.55 2.40 0.02
CA VAL A 165 -8.98 1.98 1.36
C VAL A 165 -8.25 0.71 1.79
N GLU A 166 -7.91 0.63 3.07
CA GLU A 166 -7.56 -0.64 3.71
C GLU A 166 -8.87 -1.38 4.03
N PRO A 167 -9.15 -2.54 3.41
CA PRO A 167 -10.41 -3.24 3.62
C PRO A 167 -10.59 -3.72 5.07
N VAL A 168 -9.48 -3.91 5.78
CA VAL A 168 -9.40 -4.00 7.24
C VAL A 168 -8.28 -3.07 7.65
N ALA A 169 -8.60 -2.00 8.37
CA ALA A 169 -7.62 -1.01 8.77
C ALA A 169 -6.60 -1.62 9.76
N GLY A 170 -5.31 -1.56 9.39
CA GLY A 170 -4.20 -2.10 10.18
C GLY A 170 -3.25 -1.04 10.75
N ASN A 171 -3.44 0.24 10.41
CA ASN A 171 -2.53 1.34 10.72
C ASN A 171 -3.14 2.47 11.58
N MET A 172 -4.35 2.24 12.13
CA MET A 172 -5.07 3.21 12.97
C MET A 172 -4.58 3.23 14.41
#